data_AF-A0A1N7NPJ8-F1
#
_entry.id   AF-A0A1N7NPJ8-F1
#
_cell.length_a   1.000
_cell.length_b   1.000
_cell.length_c   1.000
_cell.angle_alpha   90.00
_cell.angle_beta   90.00
_cell.angle_gamma   90.00
#
_symmetry.space_group_name_H-M   'P 1'
#
loop_
_entity.id
_entity.type
_entity.pdbx_description
1 polymer ?
#
loop_
_entity_poly.entity_id
_entity_poly.type
_entity_poly.pdbx_seq_one_letter_code
_entity_poly.pdbx_strand_id
1 'polypeptide(L)'
;MAETARRSQTETRLDAIMRQTLMLSDPNDPKEVARALAKRYREGAERIEIDRTGFLNSTALPISSTTGTSGPSEAELVQAKDDLDRDLGALVAHPQLKDIQPELKGWQRALPQIVDRGVSAARTSVNERYRAIAMAARQELGDYSRLARMLGASTPEFNGAYRSLAKSIDQAAALILVMAGETIAGRGFGGIAALPVPVADLTTRRDAVISALHGLQNPDPAALMGEDWPRALHALTSMNEWLDSSGQGHLRALLDESYLASVLDKLVETVGQSEASVLRGLSATSAVTVTQLERLLSLLGQAINPTSPPLARFRQALKLFVQSFRPDRGRRLILAARPPLMANGFYGLAHSEEDAGFVTLMTTRARLAALLDCYLGCGCEGDAVTCQFVLDKMLYDLDRAIDRYIADVDDATQRAAAFGVMMRLVTDIGVFDGDAQVMDSRGRWRQIVQLIGRLDVCTEGHDTLAGVLHRSAEVLLTPYGDLDWAERPPAEDQDDPFWQLMRSELCNQRRDEEHWFEFAAAMSPGCIDLRRLHDAIIGLLGAAMYLTGSGQDDVQGRPVRVACETEDATIPAHYETSLDSFAFRYLDRQGQVDPNFATRNR
;
A
#
# COMPACT_ATOMS: atom_id res chain seq x y z
N MET A 1 -28.52 8.37 -73.34
CA MET A 1 -27.37 8.00 -72.48
C MET A 1 -27.02 9.17 -71.57
N ALA A 2 -27.85 9.42 -70.57
CA ALA A 2 -27.70 10.55 -69.66
C ALA A 2 -28.09 10.09 -68.26
N GLU A 3 -27.13 9.56 -67.52
CA GLU A 3 -27.26 9.21 -66.11
C GLU A 3 -26.19 9.97 -65.33
N THR A 4 -26.27 11.29 -65.42
CA THR A 4 -25.50 12.24 -64.62
C THR A 4 -26.43 13.39 -64.28
N ALA A 5 -27.12 13.29 -63.14
CA ALA A 5 -27.43 14.40 -62.25
C ALA A 5 -28.56 14.03 -61.27
N ARG A 6 -28.17 13.71 -60.04
CA ARG A 6 -28.80 14.18 -58.81
C ARG A 6 -27.87 13.84 -57.63
N ARG A 7 -26.66 14.42 -57.63
CA ARG A 7 -25.88 14.52 -56.38
C ARG A 7 -26.52 15.60 -55.52
N SER A 8 -26.75 15.29 -54.25
CA SER A 8 -27.40 16.21 -53.32
C SER A 8 -26.50 17.42 -53.02
N GLN A 9 -27.09 18.58 -52.69
CA GLN A 9 -26.33 19.76 -52.26
C GLN A 9 -25.46 19.49 -51.02
N THR A 10 -25.85 18.48 -50.23
CA THR A 10 -25.13 18.01 -49.05
C THR A 10 -23.86 17.25 -49.42
N GLU A 11 -23.91 16.37 -50.43
CA GLU A 11 -22.72 15.65 -50.93
C GLU A 11 -21.70 16.58 -51.55
N THR A 12 -22.14 17.59 -52.30
CA THR A 12 -21.22 18.58 -52.91
C THR A 12 -20.57 19.49 -51.87
N ARG A 13 -21.29 19.84 -50.78
CA ARG A 13 -20.69 20.55 -49.64
C ARG A 13 -19.72 19.67 -48.86
N LEU A 14 -20.05 18.41 -48.63
CA LEU A 14 -19.19 17.46 -47.95
C LEU A 14 -17.89 17.21 -48.75
N ASP A 15 -17.99 17.06 -50.07
CA ASP A 15 -16.84 16.93 -50.98
C ASP A 15 -15.91 18.16 -50.92
N ALA A 16 -16.49 19.37 -50.89
CA ALA A 16 -15.72 20.60 -50.77
C ALA A 16 -14.99 20.69 -49.42
N ILE A 17 -15.67 20.32 -48.32
CA ILE A 17 -15.07 20.28 -46.98
C ILE A 17 -13.96 19.23 -46.93
N MET A 18 -14.16 18.03 -47.49
CA MET A 18 -13.16 16.96 -47.52
C MET A 18 -11.92 17.37 -48.31
N ARG A 19 -12.08 17.98 -49.50
CA ARG A 19 -10.95 18.50 -50.29
C ARG A 19 -10.18 19.59 -49.54
N GLN A 20 -10.88 20.52 -48.88
CA GLN A 20 -10.25 21.64 -48.17
C GLN A 20 -9.56 21.20 -46.87
N THR A 21 -10.16 20.27 -46.12
CA THR A 21 -9.65 19.84 -44.82
C THR A 21 -8.59 18.74 -44.94
N LEU A 22 -8.76 17.79 -45.87
CA LEU A 22 -7.84 16.66 -46.02
C LEU A 22 -6.87 16.81 -47.21
N MET A 23 -6.94 17.94 -47.94
CA MET A 23 -6.11 18.23 -49.12
C MET A 23 -6.15 17.10 -50.17
N LEU A 24 -7.36 16.61 -50.44
CA LEU A 24 -7.62 15.47 -51.35
C LEU A 24 -7.82 15.94 -52.79
N SER A 25 -7.32 15.16 -53.75
CA SER A 25 -7.52 15.40 -55.19
C SER A 25 -8.88 14.86 -55.65
N ASP A 26 -9.24 13.65 -55.19
CA ASP A 26 -10.58 13.07 -55.37
C ASP A 26 -11.16 12.52 -54.04
N PRO A 27 -12.21 13.15 -53.47
CA PRO A 27 -12.84 12.70 -52.23
C PRO A 27 -13.69 11.43 -52.40
N ASN A 28 -13.89 10.94 -53.64
CA ASN A 28 -14.59 9.67 -53.88
C ASN A 28 -13.65 8.46 -53.99
N ASP A 29 -12.31 8.65 -53.99
CA ASP A 29 -11.37 7.53 -53.90
C ASP A 29 -11.13 7.13 -52.43
N PRO A 30 -11.64 5.98 -51.98
CA PRO A 30 -11.50 5.55 -50.59
C PRO A 30 -10.04 5.34 -50.17
N LYS A 31 -9.13 5.05 -51.11
CA LYS A 31 -7.70 4.87 -50.79
C LYS A 31 -7.00 6.19 -50.54
N GLU A 32 -7.37 7.25 -51.27
CA GLU A 32 -6.81 8.58 -51.08
C GLU A 32 -7.30 9.19 -49.76
N VAL A 33 -8.61 9.05 -49.48
CA VAL A 33 -9.24 9.48 -48.22
C VAL A 33 -8.62 8.79 -47.02
N ALA A 34 -8.46 7.45 -47.07
CA ALA A 34 -7.86 6.70 -45.97
C ALA A 34 -6.40 7.10 -45.69
N ARG A 35 -5.61 7.36 -46.75
CA ARG A 35 -4.22 7.83 -46.59
C ARG A 35 -4.15 9.24 -46.01
N ALA A 36 -5.01 10.15 -46.44
CA ALA A 36 -5.04 11.52 -45.92
C ALA A 36 -5.51 11.55 -44.46
N LEU A 37 -6.49 10.73 -44.11
CA LEU A 37 -6.93 10.54 -42.72
C LEU A 37 -5.84 9.93 -41.85
N ALA A 38 -5.14 8.89 -42.33
CA ALA A 38 -4.03 8.28 -41.61
C ALA A 38 -2.86 9.25 -41.40
N LYS A 39 -2.59 10.14 -42.38
CA LYS A 39 -1.57 11.17 -42.26
C LYS A 39 -1.94 12.24 -41.22
N ARG A 40 -3.23 12.57 -41.09
CA ARG A 40 -3.76 13.59 -40.17
C ARG A 40 -3.97 13.06 -38.74
N TYR A 41 -4.41 11.81 -38.60
CA TYR A 41 -4.67 11.14 -37.33
C TYR A 41 -3.67 10.00 -37.11
N ARG A 42 -2.38 10.36 -37.05
CA ARG A 42 -1.26 9.42 -37.02
C ARG A 42 -1.35 8.44 -35.84
N GLU A 43 -1.75 8.92 -34.66
CA GLU A 43 -1.95 8.10 -33.46
C GLU A 43 -3.14 7.12 -33.56
N GLY A 44 -4.22 7.50 -34.27
CA GLY A 44 -5.38 6.63 -34.47
C GLY A 44 -5.15 5.56 -35.54
N ALA A 45 -4.35 5.88 -36.57
CA ALA A 45 -4.01 4.96 -37.64
C ALA A 45 -3.08 3.84 -37.18
N GLU A 46 -2.10 4.15 -36.32
CA GLU A 46 -1.23 3.14 -35.70
C GLU A 46 -2.04 2.18 -34.81
N ARG A 47 -3.03 2.70 -34.07
CA ARG A 47 -3.91 1.90 -33.21
C ARG A 47 -4.79 0.92 -33.99
N ILE A 48 -5.33 1.33 -35.14
CA ILE A 48 -6.14 0.46 -36.02
C ILE A 48 -5.28 -0.62 -36.69
N GLU A 49 -4.03 -0.31 -37.04
CA GLU A 49 -3.12 -1.28 -37.64
C GLU A 49 -2.63 -2.32 -36.60
N ILE A 50 -2.46 -1.90 -35.34
CA ILE A 50 -2.21 -2.80 -34.20
C ILE A 50 -3.39 -3.73 -33.95
N ASP A 51 -4.63 -3.21 -33.95
CA ASP A 51 -5.85 -4.01 -33.82
C ASP A 51 -6.00 -5.01 -34.98
N ARG A 52 -5.60 -4.62 -36.20
CA ARG A 52 -5.67 -5.46 -37.40
C ARG A 52 -4.62 -6.56 -37.44
N THR A 53 -3.45 -6.33 -36.83
CA THR A 53 -2.34 -7.30 -36.81
C THR A 53 -2.40 -8.30 -35.65
N GLY A 54 -3.36 -8.15 -34.73
CA GLY A 54 -3.68 -9.15 -33.70
C GLY A 54 -2.59 -9.36 -32.64
N PHE A 55 -1.58 -8.50 -32.58
CA PHE A 55 -0.54 -8.56 -31.55
C PHE A 55 -1.00 -7.84 -30.29
N LEU A 56 -1.38 -8.62 -29.27
CA LEU A 56 -1.58 -8.19 -27.88
C LEU A 56 -0.23 -7.87 -27.23
N ASN A 57 0.41 -6.77 -27.63
CA ASN A 57 1.41 -6.14 -26.78
C ASN A 57 0.73 -5.04 -25.98
N SER A 58 0.45 -5.36 -24.72
CA SER A 58 0.15 -4.44 -23.63
C SER A 58 1.37 -3.54 -23.35
N THR A 59 1.85 -2.83 -24.36
CA THR A 59 2.74 -1.70 -24.12
C THR A 59 1.81 -0.59 -23.68
N ALA A 60 1.72 -0.39 -22.36
CA ALA A 60 1.17 0.84 -21.82
C ALA A 60 1.78 2.00 -22.60
N LEU A 61 0.96 2.70 -23.38
CA LEU A 61 1.37 3.98 -23.95
C LEU A 61 1.95 4.78 -22.78
N PRO A 62 3.11 5.44 -22.93
CA PRO A 62 3.46 6.49 -22.00
C PRO A 62 2.31 7.49 -22.11
N ILE A 63 1.43 7.48 -21.10
CA ILE A 63 0.53 8.59 -20.85
C ILE A 63 1.45 9.79 -20.95
N SER A 64 1.17 10.69 -21.92
CA SER A 64 1.89 11.95 -22.03
C SER A 64 2.10 12.45 -20.63
N SER A 65 3.36 12.43 -20.18
CA SER A 65 3.71 13.02 -18.91
C SER A 65 3.17 14.43 -19.04
N THR A 66 2.12 14.75 -18.29
CA THR A 66 1.88 16.15 -17.95
C THR A 66 3.23 16.59 -17.44
N THR A 67 3.92 17.41 -18.23
CA THR A 67 5.22 17.96 -17.91
C THR A 67 5.14 18.39 -16.47
N GLY A 68 5.85 17.66 -15.61
CA GLY A 68 5.87 17.93 -14.19
C GLY A 68 6.27 19.39 -14.08
N THR A 69 5.33 20.23 -13.67
CA THR A 69 5.66 21.61 -13.32
C THR A 69 6.70 21.47 -12.24
N SER A 70 7.88 22.05 -12.45
CA SER A 70 8.99 22.02 -11.49
C SER A 70 8.43 22.39 -10.12
N GLY A 71 8.35 21.39 -9.23
CA GLY A 71 7.87 21.60 -7.88
C GLY A 71 8.92 22.35 -7.06
N PRO A 72 8.53 22.93 -5.92
CA PRO A 72 9.48 23.59 -5.03
C PRO A 72 10.59 22.65 -4.52
N SER A 73 10.35 21.33 -4.52
CA SER A 73 11.29 20.29 -4.07
C SER A 73 12.29 19.77 -5.13
N GLU A 74 12.34 20.37 -6.33
CA GLU A 74 13.15 19.82 -7.44
C GLU A 74 14.66 20.02 -7.22
N ALA A 75 15.08 21.13 -6.60
CA ALA A 75 16.48 21.41 -6.34
C ALA A 75 17.04 20.43 -5.30
N GLU A 76 16.26 20.16 -4.25
CA GLU A 76 16.55 19.19 -3.20
C GLU A 76 16.61 17.77 -3.78
N LEU A 77 15.77 17.45 -4.76
CA LEU A 77 15.81 16.15 -5.44
C LEU A 77 17.10 15.95 -6.24
N VAL A 78 17.54 16.97 -6.98
CA VAL A 78 18.83 16.90 -7.71
C VAL A 78 19.97 16.70 -6.71
N GLN A 79 19.99 17.48 -5.63
CA GLN A 79 21.00 17.34 -4.58
C GLN A 79 20.99 15.92 -3.96
N ALA A 80 19.82 15.38 -3.61
CA ALA A 80 19.72 14.06 -3.01
C ALA A 80 20.22 12.95 -3.94
N LYS A 81 19.99 13.07 -5.25
CA LYS A 81 20.52 12.13 -6.26
C LYS A 81 22.05 12.24 -6.38
N ASP A 82 22.57 13.47 -6.43
CA ASP A 82 24.01 13.71 -6.52
C ASP A 82 24.75 13.22 -5.25
N ASP A 83 24.16 13.42 -4.07
CA ASP A 83 24.71 12.94 -2.80
C ASP A 83 24.67 11.40 -2.72
N LEU A 84 23.58 10.77 -3.16
CA LEU A 84 23.46 9.31 -3.28
C LEU A 84 24.55 8.71 -4.20
N ASP A 85 24.71 9.26 -5.40
CA ASP A 85 25.71 8.79 -6.36
C ASP A 85 27.14 8.99 -5.85
N ARG A 86 27.40 10.10 -5.15
CA ARG A 86 28.69 10.40 -4.54
C ARG A 86 29.04 9.41 -3.43
N ASP A 87 28.14 9.21 -2.48
CA ASP A 87 28.38 8.35 -1.31
C ASP A 87 28.53 6.88 -1.73
N LEU A 88 27.70 6.42 -2.65
CA LEU A 88 27.78 5.07 -3.19
C LEU A 88 29.02 4.87 -4.06
N GLY A 89 29.38 5.88 -4.86
CA GLY A 89 30.62 5.89 -5.64
C GLY A 89 31.86 5.78 -4.76
N ALA A 90 31.87 6.45 -3.60
CA ALA A 90 32.96 6.37 -2.64
C ALA A 90 33.14 4.96 -2.07
N LEU A 91 32.04 4.27 -1.73
CA LEU A 91 32.08 2.87 -1.25
C LEU A 91 32.53 1.91 -2.36
N VAL A 92 31.99 2.03 -3.58
CA VAL A 92 32.33 1.17 -4.71
C VAL A 92 33.80 1.30 -5.12
N ALA A 93 34.37 2.50 -5.03
CA ALA A 93 35.76 2.75 -5.37
C ALA A 93 36.75 2.28 -4.30
N HIS A 94 36.28 1.91 -3.10
CA HIS A 94 37.15 1.63 -1.97
C HIS A 94 37.90 0.28 -2.12
N PRO A 95 39.25 0.24 -2.10
CA PRO A 95 40.01 -0.99 -2.36
C PRO A 95 39.78 -2.11 -1.32
N GLN A 96 39.51 -1.75 -0.07
CA GLN A 96 39.24 -2.70 1.02
C GLN A 96 37.87 -3.40 0.88
N LEU A 97 36.95 -2.86 0.06
CA LEU A 97 35.64 -3.44 -0.22
C LEU A 97 35.59 -4.21 -1.55
N LYS A 98 36.76 -4.57 -2.10
CA LYS A 98 36.86 -5.27 -3.39
C LYS A 98 36.06 -6.58 -3.46
N ASP A 99 35.94 -7.28 -2.32
CA ASP A 99 35.30 -8.60 -2.24
C ASP A 99 33.77 -8.51 -2.32
N ILE A 100 33.20 -7.35 -1.97
CA ILE A 100 31.76 -7.05 -2.05
C ILE A 100 31.42 -5.99 -3.12
N GLN A 101 32.40 -5.67 -3.97
CA GLN A 101 32.24 -4.67 -5.02
C GLN A 101 31.15 -5.03 -6.04
N PRO A 102 30.95 -6.30 -6.44
CA PRO A 102 29.85 -6.69 -7.31
C PRO A 102 28.47 -6.33 -6.74
N GLU A 103 28.26 -6.56 -5.45
CA GLU A 103 27.03 -6.27 -4.71
C GLU A 103 26.79 -4.76 -4.64
N LEU A 104 27.81 -3.98 -4.27
CA LEU A 104 27.75 -2.51 -4.24
C LEU A 104 27.52 -1.90 -5.65
N LYS A 105 28.08 -2.50 -6.71
CA LYS A 105 27.76 -2.12 -8.10
C LYS A 105 26.33 -2.47 -8.48
N GLY A 106 25.77 -3.53 -7.90
CA GLY A 106 24.35 -3.85 -7.99
C GLY A 106 23.50 -2.73 -7.39
N TRP A 107 23.84 -2.28 -6.18
CA TRP A 107 23.18 -1.15 -5.51
C TRP A 107 23.29 0.14 -6.32
N GLN A 108 24.46 0.40 -6.93
CA GLN A 108 24.70 1.56 -7.80
C GLN A 108 23.78 1.60 -9.03
N ARG A 109 23.29 0.45 -9.50
CA ARG A 109 22.32 0.39 -10.59
C ARG A 109 20.88 0.43 -10.09
N ALA A 110 20.60 -0.23 -8.97
CA ALA A 110 19.25 -0.39 -8.44
C ALA A 110 18.72 0.89 -7.78
N LEU A 111 19.51 1.53 -6.91
CA LEU A 111 19.05 2.68 -6.10
C LEU A 111 18.57 3.86 -6.96
N PRO A 112 19.30 4.31 -8.02
CA PRO A 112 18.80 5.36 -8.89
C PRO A 112 17.49 4.99 -9.60
N GLN A 113 17.32 3.73 -10.02
CA GLN A 113 16.09 3.26 -10.67
C GLN A 113 14.88 3.27 -9.70
N ILE A 114 15.11 2.89 -8.44
CA ILE A 114 14.08 2.93 -7.40
C ILE A 114 13.67 4.38 -7.13
N VAL A 115 14.64 5.29 -7.00
CA VAL A 115 14.40 6.73 -6.83
C VAL A 115 13.61 7.29 -8.01
N ASP A 116 14.04 7.04 -9.25
CA ASP A 116 13.36 7.53 -10.45
C ASP A 116 11.91 7.02 -10.58
N ARG A 117 11.70 5.73 -10.30
CA ARG A 117 10.37 5.12 -10.26
C ARG A 117 9.50 5.76 -9.18
N GLY A 118 10.04 5.96 -7.98
CA GLY A 118 9.36 6.59 -6.86
C GLY A 118 8.97 8.03 -7.15
N VAL A 119 9.90 8.84 -7.68
CA VAL A 119 9.67 10.24 -8.08
C VAL A 119 8.64 10.35 -9.19
N SER A 120 8.75 9.51 -10.23
CA SER A 120 7.79 9.49 -11.34
C SER A 120 6.38 9.20 -10.84
N ALA A 121 6.24 8.22 -9.95
CA ALA A 121 4.96 7.86 -9.35
C ALA A 121 4.45 8.92 -8.35
N ALA A 122 5.34 9.58 -7.61
CA ALA A 122 4.99 10.67 -6.70
C ALA A 122 4.39 11.88 -7.45
N ARG A 123 4.90 12.19 -8.66
CA ARG A 123 4.36 13.24 -9.53
C ARG A 123 2.95 12.95 -10.06
N THR A 124 2.48 11.71 -9.93
CA THR A 124 1.13 11.28 -10.31
C THR A 124 0.35 10.67 -9.13
N SER A 125 0.76 11.00 -7.90
CA SER A 125 0.23 10.46 -6.63
C SER A 125 -1.25 10.74 -6.35
N VAL A 126 -1.89 11.60 -7.14
CA VAL A 126 -3.36 11.79 -7.14
C VAL A 126 -4.07 10.46 -7.39
N ASN A 127 -3.47 9.60 -8.20
CA ASN A 127 -3.95 8.25 -8.43
C ASN A 127 -3.42 7.30 -7.34
N GLU A 128 -4.33 6.56 -6.70
CA GLU A 128 -4.02 5.58 -5.66
C GLU A 128 -2.97 4.55 -6.08
N ARG A 129 -3.00 4.08 -7.34
CA ARG A 129 -2.00 3.13 -7.86
C ARG A 129 -0.60 3.73 -7.85
N TYR A 130 -0.44 4.95 -8.36
CA TYR A 130 0.86 5.62 -8.40
C TYR A 130 1.33 6.04 -7.02
N ARG A 131 0.40 6.42 -6.12
CA ARG A 131 0.69 6.61 -4.70
C ARG A 131 1.24 5.33 -4.06
N ALA A 132 0.62 4.17 -4.31
CA ALA A 132 1.11 2.90 -3.80
C ALA A 132 2.51 2.56 -4.34
N ILE A 133 2.78 2.81 -5.62
CA ILE A 133 4.12 2.63 -6.22
C ILE A 133 5.15 3.56 -5.57
N ALA A 134 4.78 4.82 -5.31
CA ALA A 134 5.66 5.78 -4.63
C ALA A 134 5.98 5.32 -3.19
N MET A 135 4.98 4.86 -2.45
CA MET A 135 5.17 4.34 -1.08
C MET A 135 5.98 3.04 -1.07
N ALA A 136 5.77 2.15 -2.03
CA ALA A 136 6.57 0.93 -2.18
C ALA A 136 8.04 1.26 -2.49
N ALA A 137 8.31 2.23 -3.37
CA ALA A 137 9.67 2.69 -3.63
C ALA A 137 10.32 3.32 -2.39
N ARG A 138 9.56 4.11 -1.62
CA ARG A 138 10.02 4.65 -0.33
C ARG A 138 10.38 3.55 0.67
N GLN A 139 9.55 2.51 0.79
CA GLN A 139 9.82 1.36 1.64
C GLN A 139 11.11 0.64 1.22
N GLU A 140 11.25 0.34 -0.06
CA GLU A 140 12.45 -0.33 -0.60
C GLU A 140 13.73 0.48 -0.32
N LEU A 141 13.69 1.81 -0.48
CA LEU A 141 14.81 2.68 -0.09
C LEU A 141 15.08 2.62 1.43
N GLY A 142 14.04 2.60 2.26
CA GLY A 142 14.18 2.42 3.71
C GLY A 142 14.88 1.10 4.08
N ASP A 143 14.58 0.02 3.37
CA ASP A 143 15.21 -1.29 3.57
C ASP A 143 16.71 -1.25 3.19
N TYR A 144 17.07 -0.63 2.06
CA TYR A 144 18.48 -0.40 1.71
C TYR A 144 19.20 0.48 2.73
N SER A 145 18.52 1.49 3.27
CA SER A 145 19.08 2.37 4.31
C SER A 145 19.33 1.61 5.62
N ARG A 146 18.42 0.73 6.03
CA ARG A 146 18.61 -0.20 7.16
C ARG A 146 19.80 -1.13 6.92
N LEU A 147 19.89 -1.74 5.74
CA LEU A 147 21.01 -2.61 5.37
C LEU A 147 22.36 -1.86 5.37
N ALA A 148 22.41 -0.65 4.81
CA ALA A 148 23.60 0.18 4.82
C ALA A 148 24.06 0.47 6.26
N ARG A 149 23.14 0.83 7.18
CA ARG A 149 23.47 1.04 8.60
C ARG A 149 23.95 -0.24 9.30
N MET A 150 23.34 -1.39 9.00
CA MET A 150 23.78 -2.69 9.53
C MET A 150 25.21 -3.03 9.09
N LEU A 151 25.52 -2.82 7.80
CA LEU A 151 26.88 -3.01 7.26
C LEU A 151 27.86 -2.01 7.88
N GLY A 152 27.46 -0.76 8.06
CA GLY A 152 28.28 0.26 8.73
C GLY A 152 28.61 -0.11 10.17
N ALA A 153 27.62 -0.59 10.93
CA ALA A 153 27.81 -1.04 12.31
C ALA A 153 28.72 -2.28 12.41
N SER A 154 28.64 -3.19 11.43
CA SER A 154 29.46 -4.40 11.39
C SER A 154 30.88 -4.16 10.85
N THR A 155 31.09 -3.03 10.17
CA THR A 155 32.38 -2.62 9.59
C THR A 155 32.82 -1.25 10.11
N PRO A 156 33.41 -1.17 11.33
CA PRO A 156 33.74 0.11 11.97
C PRO A 156 34.59 1.05 11.11
N GLU A 157 35.50 0.51 10.30
CA GLU A 157 36.36 1.27 9.37
C GLU A 157 35.55 2.04 8.32
N PHE A 158 34.38 1.52 7.92
CA PHE A 158 33.51 2.11 6.89
C PHE A 158 32.19 2.64 7.46
N ASN A 159 32.01 2.62 8.78
CA ASN A 159 30.76 3.03 9.42
C ASN A 159 30.31 4.42 8.94
N GLY A 160 31.23 5.40 8.93
CA GLY A 160 30.94 6.75 8.45
C GLY A 160 30.46 6.80 6.99
N ALA A 161 31.07 6.03 6.09
CA ALA A 161 30.71 6.01 4.67
C ALA A 161 29.34 5.36 4.43
N TYR A 162 29.08 4.23 5.10
CA TYR A 162 27.77 3.58 5.05
C TYR A 162 26.65 4.42 5.68
N ARG A 163 26.94 5.16 6.76
CA ARG A 163 25.98 6.09 7.36
C ARG A 163 25.66 7.28 6.46
N SER A 164 26.67 7.86 5.78
CA SER A 164 26.43 8.89 4.77
C SER A 164 25.54 8.37 3.65
N LEU A 165 25.83 7.18 3.12
CA LEU A 165 24.96 6.53 2.12
C LEU A 165 23.53 6.36 2.64
N ALA A 166 23.34 5.82 3.85
CA ALA A 166 22.02 5.62 4.44
C ALA A 166 21.26 6.96 4.59
N LYS A 167 21.96 8.03 4.97
CA LYS A 167 21.38 9.37 5.06
C LYS A 167 20.93 9.91 3.70
N SER A 168 21.74 9.72 2.66
CA SER A 168 21.39 10.13 1.29
C SER A 168 20.20 9.34 0.75
N ILE A 169 20.10 8.04 1.07
CA ILE A 169 18.93 7.20 0.76
C ILE A 169 17.68 7.69 1.51
N ASP A 170 17.78 7.97 2.81
CA ASP A 170 16.69 8.51 3.63
C ASP A 170 16.16 9.85 3.08
N GLN A 171 17.05 10.73 2.63
CA GLN A 171 16.68 12.01 2.03
C GLN A 171 15.86 11.79 0.75
N ALA A 172 16.31 10.91 -0.16
CA ALA A 172 15.54 10.58 -1.35
C ALA A 172 14.17 9.98 -1.01
N ALA A 173 14.11 9.08 -0.02
CA ALA A 173 12.87 8.47 0.46
C ALA A 173 11.91 9.50 1.07
N ALA A 174 12.42 10.50 1.80
CA ALA A 174 11.63 11.59 2.36
C ALA A 174 11.11 12.54 1.27
N LEU A 175 11.91 12.82 0.24
CA LEU A 175 11.48 13.65 -0.89
C LEU A 175 10.37 13.01 -1.71
N ILE A 176 10.38 11.68 -1.91
CA ILE A 176 9.25 10.97 -2.54
C ILE A 176 7.94 11.24 -1.79
N LEU A 177 7.98 11.20 -0.46
CA LEU A 177 6.83 11.48 0.40
C LEU A 177 6.33 12.92 0.24
N VAL A 178 7.24 13.89 0.33
CA VAL A 178 6.93 15.32 0.18
C VAL A 178 6.35 15.59 -1.21
N MET A 179 7.01 15.14 -2.28
CA MET A 179 6.54 15.34 -3.66
C MET A 179 5.16 14.72 -3.91
N ALA A 180 4.88 13.55 -3.32
CA ALA A 180 3.56 12.94 -3.41
C ALA A 180 2.50 13.82 -2.76
N GLY A 181 2.77 14.38 -1.57
CA GLY A 181 1.88 15.31 -0.90
C GLY A 181 1.72 16.65 -1.63
N GLU A 182 2.81 17.21 -2.18
CA GLU A 182 2.77 18.45 -2.95
C GLU A 182 1.95 18.33 -4.24
N THR A 183 2.04 17.19 -4.91
CA THR A 183 1.27 16.91 -6.13
C THR A 183 -0.23 16.88 -5.82
N ILE A 184 -0.61 16.26 -4.70
CA ILE A 184 -2.01 16.24 -4.24
C ILE A 184 -2.44 17.66 -3.86
N ALA A 185 -1.65 18.38 -3.06
CA ALA A 185 -1.95 19.75 -2.64
C ALA A 185 -2.08 20.74 -3.81
N GLY A 186 -1.21 20.60 -4.82
CA GLY A 186 -1.13 21.47 -6.01
C GLY A 186 -2.35 21.37 -6.92
N ARG A 187 -3.11 20.28 -6.83
CA ARG A 187 -4.41 20.12 -7.53
C ARG A 187 -5.59 20.73 -6.77
N GLY A 188 -5.33 21.41 -5.65
CA GLY A 188 -6.34 22.07 -4.82
C GLY A 188 -7.14 21.13 -3.92
N PHE A 189 -6.68 19.88 -3.79
CA PHE A 189 -7.23 18.89 -2.87
C PHE A 189 -6.96 19.31 -1.43
N GLY A 190 -8.04 19.42 -0.67
CA GLY A 190 -8.06 20.01 0.65
C GLY A 190 -9.48 19.93 1.19
N GLY A 191 -9.83 18.75 1.72
CA GLY A 191 -11.17 18.41 2.18
C GLY A 191 -11.50 16.93 1.97
N ILE A 192 -12.77 16.57 2.20
CA ILE A 192 -13.38 15.23 2.10
C ILE A 192 -13.34 14.64 0.66
N ALA A 193 -12.79 15.38 -0.31
CA ALA A 193 -12.95 15.19 -1.74
C ALA A 193 -11.62 15.18 -2.49
N ALA A 194 -10.89 14.08 -2.46
CA ALA A 194 -10.08 13.75 -3.62
C ALA A 194 -10.69 12.50 -4.23
N LEU A 195 -10.80 12.48 -5.56
CA LEU A 195 -11.11 11.25 -6.25
C LEU A 195 -9.78 10.51 -6.43
N PRO A 196 -9.61 9.33 -5.83
CA PRO A 196 -8.38 8.55 -5.93
C PRO A 196 -8.15 7.95 -7.34
N VAL A 197 -9.07 8.15 -8.29
CA VAL A 197 -9.13 7.41 -9.56
C VAL A 197 -9.22 8.36 -10.76
N PRO A 198 -8.40 8.16 -11.81
CA PRO A 198 -8.53 8.91 -13.07
C PRO A 198 -9.90 8.72 -13.73
N VAL A 199 -10.33 9.72 -14.52
CA VAL A 199 -11.61 9.67 -15.25
C VAL A 199 -11.70 8.44 -16.16
N ALA A 200 -10.61 8.07 -16.83
CA ALA A 200 -10.56 6.90 -17.72
C ALA A 200 -10.76 5.56 -16.97
N ASP A 201 -10.26 5.47 -15.75
CA ASP A 201 -10.46 4.28 -14.91
C ASP A 201 -11.89 4.26 -14.36
N LEU A 202 -12.46 5.43 -14.03
CA LEU A 202 -13.87 5.55 -13.62
C LEU A 202 -14.84 5.19 -14.75
N THR A 203 -14.58 5.61 -15.99
CA THR A 203 -15.39 5.20 -17.15
C THR A 203 -15.34 3.69 -17.35
N THR A 204 -14.15 3.09 -17.22
CA THR A 204 -13.98 1.64 -17.32
C THR A 204 -14.75 0.90 -16.21
N ARG A 205 -14.69 1.40 -14.97
CA ARG A 205 -15.46 0.84 -13.84
C ARG A 205 -16.97 0.98 -14.05
N ARG A 206 -17.43 2.13 -14.55
CA ARG A 206 -18.83 2.36 -14.93
C ARG A 206 -19.30 1.34 -15.96
N ASP A 207 -18.53 1.13 -17.03
CA ASP A 207 -18.88 0.17 -18.08
C ASP A 207 -18.90 -1.27 -17.56
N ALA A 208 -18.00 -1.61 -16.64
CA ALA A 208 -18.02 -2.92 -15.97
C ALA A 208 -19.27 -3.13 -15.12
N VAL A 209 -19.78 -2.08 -14.45
CA VAL A 209 -21.04 -2.14 -13.68
C VAL A 209 -22.23 -2.38 -14.61
N ILE A 210 -22.33 -1.61 -15.70
CA ILE A 210 -23.42 -1.73 -16.67
C ILE A 210 -23.39 -3.10 -17.34
N SER A 211 -22.22 -3.54 -17.80
CA SER A 211 -22.05 -4.88 -18.40
C SER A 211 -22.43 -6.01 -17.42
N ALA A 212 -22.07 -5.88 -16.13
CA ALA A 212 -22.42 -6.87 -15.13
C ALA A 212 -23.93 -6.90 -14.81
N LEU A 213 -24.59 -5.73 -14.77
CA LEU A 213 -26.04 -5.64 -14.61
C LEU A 213 -26.77 -6.22 -15.83
N HIS A 214 -26.32 -5.88 -17.04
CA HIS A 214 -26.87 -6.41 -18.27
C HIS A 214 -26.81 -7.94 -18.31
N GLY A 215 -25.66 -8.53 -17.92
CA GLY A 215 -25.52 -9.99 -17.82
C GLY A 215 -26.34 -10.65 -16.70
N LEU A 216 -26.71 -9.89 -15.66
CA LEU A 216 -27.63 -10.37 -14.61
C LEU A 216 -29.09 -10.36 -15.09
N GLN A 217 -29.50 -9.34 -15.85
CA GLN A 217 -30.86 -9.19 -16.38
C GLN A 217 -31.11 -10.06 -17.60
N ASN A 218 -30.10 -10.19 -18.47
CA ASN A 218 -30.16 -10.92 -19.73
C ASN A 218 -29.16 -12.09 -19.70
N PRO A 219 -29.44 -13.16 -18.92
CA PRO A 219 -28.58 -14.33 -18.88
C PRO A 219 -28.48 -14.98 -20.27
N ASP A 220 -27.29 -15.45 -20.61
CA ASP A 220 -27.00 -16.07 -21.91
C ASP A 220 -27.97 -17.25 -22.16
N PRO A 221 -28.67 -17.30 -23.32
CA PRO A 221 -29.52 -18.42 -23.68
C PRO A 221 -28.79 -19.77 -23.65
N ALA A 222 -27.47 -19.83 -23.87
CA ALA A 222 -26.70 -21.06 -23.72
C ALA A 222 -26.64 -21.55 -22.25
N ALA A 223 -26.60 -20.63 -21.28
CA ALA A 223 -26.66 -20.94 -19.86
C ALA A 223 -28.08 -21.33 -19.40
N LEU A 224 -29.11 -20.93 -20.14
CA LEU A 224 -30.50 -21.36 -19.94
C LEU A 224 -30.80 -22.72 -20.60
N MET A 225 -29.97 -23.15 -21.56
CA MET A 225 -30.12 -24.40 -22.31
C MET A 225 -29.31 -25.58 -21.75
N GLY A 226 -28.38 -25.34 -20.82
CA GLY A 226 -27.74 -26.39 -20.01
C GLY A 226 -28.64 -26.86 -18.87
N GLU A 227 -28.34 -28.01 -18.25
CA GLU A 227 -29.02 -28.50 -17.02
C GLU A 227 -28.79 -27.61 -15.77
N ASP A 228 -28.17 -26.44 -15.95
CA ASP A 228 -27.86 -25.51 -14.87
C ASP A 228 -29.09 -24.68 -14.47
N TRP A 229 -29.38 -24.66 -13.17
CA TRP A 229 -30.44 -23.85 -12.58
C TRP A 229 -30.29 -22.37 -12.99
N PRO A 230 -31.39 -21.62 -13.29
CA PRO A 230 -31.35 -20.23 -13.73
C PRO A 230 -31.01 -19.27 -12.56
N ARG A 231 -29.78 -19.35 -12.04
CA ARG A 231 -29.30 -18.64 -10.85
C ARG A 231 -29.36 -17.11 -10.97
N ALA A 232 -29.27 -16.58 -12.20
CA ALA A 232 -29.40 -15.14 -12.47
C ALA A 232 -30.84 -14.66 -12.25
N LEU A 233 -31.82 -15.34 -12.86
CA LEU A 233 -33.24 -15.00 -12.74
C LEU A 233 -33.75 -15.19 -11.31
N HIS A 234 -33.32 -16.28 -10.65
CA HIS A 234 -33.64 -16.51 -9.26
C HIS A 234 -33.08 -15.40 -8.37
N ALA A 235 -31.82 -15.01 -8.57
CA ALA A 235 -31.21 -13.90 -7.82
C ALA A 235 -31.96 -12.58 -8.04
N LEU A 236 -32.33 -12.26 -9.27
CA LEU A 236 -33.07 -11.02 -9.56
C LEU A 236 -34.46 -11.01 -8.93
N THR A 237 -35.16 -12.14 -8.92
CA THR A 237 -36.48 -12.28 -8.29
C THR A 237 -36.36 -12.14 -6.76
N SER A 238 -35.47 -12.91 -6.14
CA SER A 238 -35.22 -12.87 -4.69
C SER A 238 -34.74 -11.48 -4.24
N MET A 239 -33.95 -10.78 -5.06
CA MET A 239 -33.57 -9.39 -4.78
C MET A 239 -34.76 -8.44 -4.78
N ASN A 240 -35.64 -8.52 -5.77
CA ASN A 240 -36.81 -7.65 -5.84
C ASN A 240 -37.74 -7.90 -4.64
N GLU A 241 -38.00 -9.16 -4.31
CA GLU A 241 -38.78 -9.55 -3.12
C GLU A 241 -38.11 -9.08 -1.82
N TRP A 242 -36.78 -9.16 -1.73
CA TRP A 242 -36.02 -8.68 -0.59
C TRP A 242 -36.07 -7.15 -0.45
N LEU A 243 -35.94 -6.41 -1.55
CA LEU A 243 -36.04 -4.95 -1.57
C LEU A 243 -37.45 -4.48 -1.14
N ASP A 244 -38.49 -5.18 -1.60
CA ASP A 244 -39.88 -4.87 -1.23
C ASP A 244 -40.16 -5.19 0.24
N SER A 245 -39.74 -6.38 0.72
CA SER A 245 -39.92 -6.78 2.12
C SER A 245 -39.07 -5.96 3.11
N SER A 246 -37.93 -5.43 2.67
CA SER A 246 -37.08 -4.52 3.47
C SER A 246 -37.57 -3.06 3.49
N GLY A 247 -38.66 -2.74 2.77
CA GLY A 247 -39.15 -1.36 2.64
C GLY A 247 -38.26 -0.44 1.80
N GLN A 248 -37.33 -1.01 1.03
CA GLN A 248 -36.33 -0.32 0.22
C GLN A 248 -36.64 -0.39 -1.28
N GLY A 249 -37.92 -0.56 -1.67
CA GLY A 249 -38.35 -0.74 -3.05
C GLY A 249 -37.96 0.41 -4.00
N HIS A 250 -37.64 1.60 -3.48
CA HIS A 250 -37.11 2.71 -4.28
C HIS A 250 -35.74 2.40 -4.90
N LEU A 251 -34.91 1.54 -4.28
CA LEU A 251 -33.61 1.14 -4.82
C LEU A 251 -33.75 0.22 -6.04
N ARG A 252 -34.94 -0.31 -6.33
CA ARG A 252 -35.22 -1.09 -7.54
C ARG A 252 -34.97 -0.28 -8.82
N ALA A 253 -35.11 1.05 -8.76
CA ALA A 253 -34.76 1.92 -9.88
C ALA A 253 -33.27 1.77 -10.28
N LEU A 254 -32.37 1.52 -9.33
CA LEU A 254 -30.94 1.30 -9.58
C LEU A 254 -30.64 -0.08 -10.17
N LEU A 255 -31.63 -0.98 -10.23
CA LEU A 255 -31.53 -2.24 -10.96
C LEU A 255 -31.95 -2.09 -12.42
N ASP A 256 -32.45 -0.92 -12.85
CA ASP A 256 -32.68 -0.62 -14.26
C ASP A 256 -31.39 -0.12 -14.91
N GLU A 257 -31.06 -0.66 -16.08
CA GLU A 257 -29.80 -0.36 -16.77
C GLU A 257 -29.71 1.12 -17.18
N SER A 258 -30.81 1.68 -17.69
CA SER A 258 -30.84 3.07 -18.19
C SER A 258 -30.74 4.09 -17.06
N TYR A 259 -31.44 3.82 -15.95
CA TYR A 259 -31.40 4.67 -14.77
C TYR A 259 -30.02 4.62 -14.09
N LEU A 260 -29.48 3.41 -13.87
CA LEU A 260 -28.16 3.25 -13.28
C LEU A 260 -27.08 3.90 -14.16
N ALA A 261 -27.11 3.69 -15.48
CA ALA A 261 -26.21 4.35 -16.42
C ALA A 261 -26.24 5.88 -16.26
N SER A 262 -27.44 6.49 -16.25
CA SER A 262 -27.57 7.94 -16.06
C SER A 262 -27.01 8.42 -14.71
N VAL A 263 -27.21 7.66 -13.64
CA VAL A 263 -26.67 7.98 -12.32
C VAL A 263 -25.14 7.92 -12.31
N LEU A 264 -24.55 6.86 -12.87
CA LEU A 264 -23.10 6.69 -12.95
C LEU A 264 -22.47 7.73 -13.89
N ASP A 265 -23.09 8.02 -15.04
CA ASP A 265 -22.61 9.00 -16.01
C ASP A 265 -22.58 10.40 -15.43
N LYS A 266 -23.59 10.80 -14.65
CA LYS A 266 -23.57 12.08 -13.92
C LYS A 266 -22.40 12.18 -12.95
N LEU A 267 -22.10 11.09 -12.23
CA LEU A 267 -20.95 11.05 -11.33
C LEU A 267 -19.63 11.21 -12.11
N VAL A 268 -19.46 10.48 -13.22
CA VAL A 268 -18.27 10.54 -14.08
C VAL A 268 -18.10 11.88 -14.77
N GLU A 269 -19.17 12.46 -15.33
CA GLU A 269 -19.15 13.77 -16.01
C GLU A 269 -18.72 14.88 -15.06
N THR A 270 -19.22 14.84 -13.82
CA THR A 270 -18.88 15.81 -12.79
C THR A 270 -17.43 15.67 -12.32
N VAL A 271 -16.86 14.46 -12.36
CA VAL A 271 -15.41 14.22 -12.14
C VAL A 271 -14.54 14.78 -13.26
N GLY A 272 -15.02 14.73 -14.51
CA GLY A 272 -14.26 15.15 -15.70
C GLY A 272 -13.86 16.63 -15.72
N GLN A 273 -14.44 17.44 -14.84
CA GLN A 273 -14.12 18.85 -14.68
C GLN A 273 -12.97 19.02 -13.68
N SER A 274 -11.80 19.46 -14.17
CA SER A 274 -10.53 19.46 -13.43
C SER A 274 -10.35 20.60 -12.42
N GLU A 275 -11.39 21.38 -12.14
CA GLU A 275 -11.30 22.52 -11.24
C GLU A 275 -11.48 22.08 -9.77
N ALA A 276 -10.56 22.48 -8.89
CA ALA A 276 -10.57 22.10 -7.48
C ALA A 276 -11.86 22.51 -6.75
N SER A 277 -12.46 23.64 -7.15
CA SER A 277 -13.75 24.14 -6.65
C SER A 277 -14.90 23.18 -7.00
N VAL A 278 -14.90 22.65 -8.23
CA VAL A 278 -15.88 21.70 -8.74
C VAL A 278 -15.70 20.33 -8.08
N LEU A 279 -14.46 19.87 -7.86
CA LEU A 279 -14.19 18.61 -7.17
C LEU A 279 -14.62 18.63 -5.69
N ARG A 280 -14.48 19.79 -5.01
CA ARG A 280 -15.06 19.97 -3.68
C ARG A 280 -16.59 19.95 -3.73
N GLY A 281 -17.20 20.65 -4.68
CA GLY A 281 -18.66 20.62 -4.90
C GLY A 281 -19.19 19.22 -5.22
N LEU A 282 -18.39 18.41 -5.93
CA LEU A 282 -18.69 17.01 -6.21
C LEU A 282 -18.76 16.18 -4.94
N SER A 283 -17.84 16.28 -3.98
CA SER A 283 -17.98 15.47 -2.75
C SER A 283 -19.27 15.74 -2.00
N ALA A 284 -19.68 17.01 -1.92
CA ALA A 284 -20.89 17.40 -1.23
C ALA A 284 -22.14 16.85 -1.93
N THR A 285 -22.14 16.82 -3.26
CA THR A 285 -23.30 16.42 -4.07
C THR A 285 -23.33 14.92 -4.39
N SER A 286 -22.17 14.29 -4.60
CA SER A 286 -22.03 12.85 -4.86
C SER A 286 -22.27 12.00 -3.62
N ALA A 287 -22.03 12.51 -2.41
CA ALA A 287 -22.23 11.76 -1.17
C ALA A 287 -23.63 11.12 -1.08
N VAL A 288 -24.68 11.86 -1.45
CA VAL A 288 -26.06 11.35 -1.41
C VAL A 288 -26.24 10.17 -2.38
N THR A 289 -25.76 10.33 -3.62
CA THR A 289 -25.84 9.30 -4.66
C THR A 289 -25.00 8.07 -4.29
N VAL A 290 -23.77 8.28 -3.79
CA VAL A 290 -22.87 7.22 -3.34
C VAL A 290 -23.48 6.45 -2.17
N THR A 291 -24.07 7.13 -1.19
CA THR A 291 -24.77 6.48 -0.07
C THR A 291 -25.95 5.62 -0.55
N GLN A 292 -26.68 6.02 -1.59
CA GLN A 292 -27.74 5.18 -2.17
C GLN A 292 -27.16 3.90 -2.80
N LEU A 293 -26.04 4.01 -3.52
CA LEU A 293 -25.34 2.85 -4.09
C LEU A 293 -24.74 1.94 -3.00
N GLU A 294 -24.21 2.50 -1.92
CA GLU A 294 -23.72 1.74 -0.76
C GLU A 294 -24.84 0.99 -0.02
N ARG A 295 -26.01 1.63 0.14
CA ARG A 295 -27.20 0.95 0.69
C ARG A 295 -27.58 -0.24 -0.18
N LEU A 296 -27.64 -0.06 -1.50
CA LEU A 296 -27.88 -1.17 -2.42
C LEU A 296 -26.85 -2.28 -2.21
N LEU A 297 -25.55 -1.97 -2.23
CA LEU A 297 -24.48 -2.94 -2.00
C LEU A 297 -24.63 -3.74 -0.69
N SER A 298 -25.00 -3.07 0.41
CA SER A 298 -25.21 -3.72 1.71
C SER A 298 -26.35 -4.74 1.66
N LEU A 299 -27.45 -4.39 0.98
CA LEU A 299 -28.61 -5.27 0.82
C LEU A 299 -28.33 -6.44 -0.13
N LEU A 300 -27.60 -6.20 -1.23
CA LEU A 300 -27.13 -7.25 -2.14
C LEU A 300 -26.22 -8.26 -1.43
N GLY A 301 -25.54 -7.84 -0.35
CA GLY A 301 -24.71 -8.72 0.47
C GLY A 301 -25.48 -9.70 1.35
N GLN A 302 -26.70 -9.32 1.76
CA GLN A 302 -27.51 -10.06 2.73
C GLN A 302 -28.62 -10.90 2.08
N ALA A 303 -29.08 -10.52 0.88
CA ALA A 303 -30.30 -11.05 0.28
C ALA A 303 -30.20 -12.50 -0.21
N ILE A 304 -29.02 -13.04 -0.56
CA ILE A 304 -28.92 -14.29 -1.35
C ILE A 304 -27.76 -15.19 -0.88
N ASN A 305 -28.12 -16.36 -0.34
CA ASN A 305 -27.22 -17.46 -0.01
C ASN A 305 -27.74 -18.79 -0.59
N PRO A 306 -26.99 -19.50 -1.47
CA PRO A 306 -25.68 -19.13 -2.00
C PRO A 306 -25.78 -18.01 -3.05
N THR A 307 -24.84 -17.07 -3.01
CA THR A 307 -24.79 -15.95 -3.95
C THR A 307 -24.61 -16.46 -5.38
N SER A 308 -25.43 -15.98 -6.33
CA SER A 308 -25.26 -16.35 -7.74
C SER A 308 -24.01 -15.68 -8.34
N PRO A 309 -23.22 -16.36 -9.20
CA PRO A 309 -22.04 -15.75 -9.82
C PRO A 309 -22.31 -14.44 -10.57
N PRO A 310 -23.42 -14.28 -11.34
CA PRO A 310 -23.76 -13.02 -12.00
C PRO A 310 -24.03 -11.88 -11.00
N LEU A 311 -24.71 -12.18 -9.89
CA LEU A 311 -24.92 -11.20 -8.83
C LEU A 311 -23.63 -10.81 -8.13
N ALA A 312 -22.75 -11.78 -7.83
CA ALA A 312 -21.45 -11.52 -7.24
C ALA A 312 -20.61 -10.59 -8.13
N ARG A 313 -20.64 -10.81 -9.46
CA ARG A 313 -19.97 -9.95 -10.45
C ARG A 313 -20.53 -8.53 -10.43
N PHE A 314 -21.85 -8.36 -10.47
CA PHE A 314 -22.49 -7.05 -10.38
C PHE A 314 -22.15 -6.34 -9.07
N ARG A 315 -22.29 -7.03 -7.93
CA ARG A 315 -21.94 -6.50 -6.60
C ARG A 315 -20.48 -6.05 -6.54
N GLN A 316 -19.55 -6.85 -7.06
CA GLN A 316 -18.13 -6.53 -7.05
C GLN A 316 -17.81 -5.34 -7.95
N ALA A 317 -18.35 -5.28 -9.17
CA ALA A 317 -18.17 -4.14 -10.06
C ALA A 317 -18.71 -2.85 -9.43
N LEU A 318 -19.91 -2.90 -8.85
CA LEU A 318 -20.53 -1.75 -8.19
C LEU A 318 -19.73 -1.32 -6.96
N LYS A 319 -19.23 -2.27 -6.17
CA LYS A 319 -18.34 -2.00 -5.03
C LYS A 319 -17.08 -1.26 -5.46
N LEU A 320 -16.41 -1.72 -6.53
CA LEU A 320 -15.20 -1.06 -7.06
C LEU A 320 -15.49 0.35 -7.59
N PHE A 321 -16.64 0.57 -8.23
CA PHE A 321 -17.04 1.91 -8.65
C PHE A 321 -17.25 2.83 -7.44
N VAL A 322 -18.09 2.42 -6.49
CA VAL A 322 -18.43 3.17 -5.27
C VAL A 322 -17.21 3.50 -4.42
N GLN A 323 -16.28 2.55 -4.27
CA GLN A 323 -15.02 2.77 -3.55
C GLN A 323 -14.18 3.91 -4.13
N SER A 324 -14.34 4.23 -5.42
CA SER A 324 -13.64 5.33 -6.08
C SER A 324 -14.09 6.71 -5.61
N PHE A 325 -15.20 6.81 -4.86
CA PHE A 325 -15.75 8.06 -4.33
C PHE A 325 -15.59 8.18 -2.81
N ARG A 326 -14.90 7.24 -2.17
CA ARG A 326 -14.58 7.35 -0.74
C ARG A 326 -13.61 8.51 -0.51
N PRO A 327 -13.75 9.27 0.60
CA PRO A 327 -12.83 10.35 0.95
C PRO A 327 -11.38 9.89 0.86
N ASP A 328 -10.53 10.71 0.26
CA ASP A 328 -9.17 10.31 -0.09
C ASP A 328 -8.26 10.13 1.12
N ARG A 329 -7.54 9.01 1.09
CA ARG A 329 -6.45 8.60 1.98
C ARG A 329 -5.16 9.41 1.78
N GLY A 330 -5.17 10.40 0.88
CA GLY A 330 -4.05 11.30 0.60
C GLY A 330 -3.91 12.47 1.58
N ARG A 331 -4.82 12.65 2.54
CA ARG A 331 -4.78 13.75 3.51
C ARG A 331 -3.45 13.81 4.28
N ARG A 332 -3.00 12.67 4.81
CA ARG A 332 -1.74 12.57 5.57
C ARG A 332 -0.51 12.83 4.70
N LEU A 333 -0.58 12.58 3.39
CA LEU A 333 0.49 12.99 2.47
C LEU A 333 0.58 14.52 2.35
N ILE A 334 -0.55 15.22 2.30
CA ILE A 334 -0.53 16.69 2.31
C ILE A 334 0.02 17.21 3.64
N LEU A 335 -0.37 16.59 4.77
CA LEU A 335 0.19 16.89 6.09
C LEU A 335 1.71 16.69 6.12
N ALA A 336 2.22 15.61 5.54
CA ALA A 336 3.66 15.34 5.46
C ALA A 336 4.40 16.39 4.63
N ALA A 337 3.81 16.84 3.52
CA ALA A 337 4.44 17.83 2.65
C ALA A 337 4.36 19.27 3.20
N ARG A 338 3.28 19.62 3.91
CA ARG A 338 3.01 21.01 4.35
C ARG A 338 2.52 21.10 5.80
N PRO A 339 3.26 20.58 6.81
CA PRO A 339 2.79 20.54 8.20
C PRO A 339 2.37 21.91 8.75
N PRO A 340 3.14 23.02 8.59
CA PRO A 340 2.75 24.32 9.15
C PRO A 340 1.51 24.93 8.50
N LEU A 341 1.30 24.69 7.21
CA LEU A 341 0.10 25.19 6.53
C LEU A 341 -1.14 24.46 7.03
N MET A 342 -1.02 23.15 7.23
CA MET A 342 -2.13 22.38 7.80
C MET A 342 -2.43 22.79 9.23
N ALA A 343 -1.44 22.93 10.10
CA ALA A 343 -1.63 23.33 11.49
C ALA A 343 -2.45 24.64 11.65
N ASN A 344 -2.41 25.54 10.68
CA ASN A 344 -3.18 26.79 10.66
C ASN A 344 -4.63 26.63 10.14
N GLY A 345 -5.09 25.40 9.88
CA GLY A 345 -6.43 25.13 9.35
C GLY A 345 -6.60 25.48 7.88
N PHE A 346 -5.52 25.75 7.14
CA PHE A 346 -5.62 25.86 5.68
C PHE A 346 -6.15 24.54 5.11
N TYR A 347 -6.89 24.62 4.00
CA TYR A 347 -7.55 23.49 3.34
C TYR A 347 -8.81 22.92 4.04
N GLY A 348 -9.31 23.54 5.12
CA GLY A 348 -10.60 23.16 5.72
C GLY A 348 -10.64 21.74 6.30
N LEU A 349 -9.46 21.18 6.60
CA LEU A 349 -9.32 19.88 7.22
C LEU A 349 -9.38 20.03 8.73
N ALA A 350 -10.36 19.38 9.36
CA ALA A 350 -10.41 19.27 10.81
C ALA A 350 -9.20 18.45 11.29
N HIS A 351 -8.50 18.96 12.31
CA HIS A 351 -7.40 18.23 12.94
C HIS A 351 -7.99 17.14 13.83
N SER A 352 -7.84 15.87 13.44
CA SER A 352 -8.06 14.77 14.37
C SER A 352 -6.85 14.62 15.30
N GLU A 353 -7.05 13.99 16.46
CA GLU A 353 -5.93 13.64 17.36
C GLU A 353 -4.91 12.75 16.65
N GLU A 354 -5.36 11.84 15.78
CA GLU A 354 -4.48 11.02 14.94
C GLU A 354 -3.60 11.84 13.97
N ASP A 355 -4.11 12.94 13.43
CA ASP A 355 -3.32 13.82 12.55
C ASP A 355 -2.27 14.61 13.35
N ALA A 356 -2.62 15.02 14.58
CA ALA A 356 -1.67 15.66 15.50
C ALA A 356 -0.57 14.67 15.93
N GLY A 357 -0.94 13.41 16.19
CA GLY A 357 -0.02 12.30 16.39
C GLY A 357 0.92 12.12 15.20
N PHE A 358 0.37 12.03 13.98
CA PHE A 358 1.17 11.89 12.75
C PHE A 358 2.21 13.02 12.58
N VAL A 359 1.81 14.28 12.77
CA VAL A 359 2.75 15.42 12.71
C VAL A 359 3.84 15.32 13.79
N THR A 360 3.48 14.84 14.97
CA THR A 360 4.44 14.58 16.05
C THR A 360 5.45 13.50 15.64
N LEU A 361 5.00 12.39 15.06
CA LEU A 361 5.87 11.32 14.56
C LEU A 361 6.85 11.81 13.48
N MET A 362 6.38 12.62 12.53
CA MET A 362 7.25 13.22 11.51
C MET A 362 8.34 14.11 12.14
N THR A 363 7.97 14.89 13.16
CA THR A 363 8.88 15.78 13.87
C THR A 363 9.88 14.99 14.72
N THR A 364 9.42 13.98 15.47
CA THR A 364 10.29 13.12 16.28
C THR A 364 11.22 12.29 15.40
N ARG A 365 10.78 11.83 14.22
CA ARG A 365 11.64 11.14 13.24
C ARG A 365 12.78 12.01 12.76
N ALA A 366 12.51 13.25 12.36
CA ALA A 366 13.55 14.18 11.93
C ALA A 366 14.57 14.44 13.07
N ARG A 367 14.07 14.61 14.29
CA ARG A 367 14.92 14.83 15.48
C ARG A 367 15.74 13.58 15.83
N LEU A 368 15.15 12.39 15.76
CA LEU A 368 15.83 11.13 16.02
C LEU A 368 16.98 10.94 15.04
N ALA A 369 16.73 11.09 13.73
CA ALA A 369 17.78 10.98 12.71
C ALA A 369 18.96 11.94 12.98
N ALA A 370 18.67 13.20 13.31
CA ALA A 370 19.70 14.19 13.63
C ALA A 370 20.50 13.84 14.91
N LEU A 371 19.82 13.33 15.94
CA LEU A 371 20.47 12.90 17.17
C LEU A 371 21.36 11.67 16.93
N LEU A 372 20.90 10.69 16.14
CA LEU A 372 21.67 9.48 15.82
C LEU A 372 22.90 9.80 14.98
N ASP A 373 22.80 10.73 14.03
CA ASP A 373 23.96 11.20 13.26
C ASP A 373 25.03 11.83 14.17
N CYS A 374 24.61 12.57 15.19
CA CYS A 374 25.51 13.21 16.15
C CYS A 374 26.10 12.19 17.13
N TYR A 375 25.26 11.32 17.70
CA TYR A 375 25.63 10.31 18.69
C TYR A 375 26.61 9.28 18.12
N LEU A 376 26.38 8.85 16.88
CA LEU A 376 27.11 7.73 16.26
C LEU A 376 28.30 8.18 15.40
N GLY A 377 28.45 9.49 15.18
CA GLY A 377 29.64 10.08 14.56
C GLY A 377 30.85 10.20 15.51
N CYS A 378 30.65 9.99 16.81
CA CYS A 378 31.68 10.13 17.85
C CYS A 378 32.17 8.76 18.34
N GLY A 379 33.04 8.09 17.57
CA GLY A 379 33.91 6.97 17.99
C GLY A 379 33.26 5.81 18.77
N CYS A 380 33.07 4.65 18.14
CA CYS A 380 32.43 3.50 18.78
C CYS A 380 33.43 2.65 19.62
N GLU A 381 33.26 2.60 20.95
CA GLU A 381 33.78 1.52 21.80
C GLU A 381 32.67 0.51 22.12
N GLY A 382 32.97 -0.79 22.09
CA GLY A 382 32.17 -1.91 22.63
C GLY A 382 30.65 -1.79 22.53
N ASP A 383 30.01 -1.37 23.63
CA ASP A 383 28.55 -1.30 23.76
C ASP A 383 27.92 -0.24 22.82
N ALA A 384 28.68 0.76 22.37
CA ALA A 384 28.22 1.78 21.41
C ALA A 384 27.79 1.18 20.07
N VAL A 385 28.38 0.07 19.63
CA VAL A 385 27.98 -0.62 18.38
C VAL A 385 26.63 -1.31 18.54
N THR A 386 26.35 -1.87 19.73
CA THR A 386 25.04 -2.48 20.02
C THR A 386 23.97 -1.39 20.08
N CYS A 387 24.28 -0.27 20.74
CA CYS A 387 23.40 0.90 20.78
C CYS A 387 23.12 1.46 19.39
N GLN A 388 24.16 1.61 18.55
CA GLN A 388 23.99 1.98 17.15
C GLN A 388 23.00 1.06 16.44
N PHE A 389 23.21 -0.25 16.54
CA PHE A 389 22.41 -1.25 15.82
C PHE A 389 20.93 -1.23 16.22
N VAL A 390 20.65 -1.06 17.52
CA VAL A 390 19.29 -0.95 18.07
C VAL A 390 18.65 0.39 17.73
N LEU A 391 19.36 1.50 17.90
CA LEU A 391 18.82 2.82 17.62
C LEU A 391 18.55 3.04 16.12
N ASP A 392 19.42 2.50 15.25
CA ASP A 392 19.18 2.49 13.80
C ASP A 392 17.94 1.64 13.44
N LYS A 393 17.60 0.61 14.23
CA LYS A 393 16.33 -0.14 14.08
C LYS A 393 15.14 0.73 14.52
N MET A 394 15.25 1.48 15.61
CA MET A 394 14.18 2.38 16.05
C MET A 394 13.87 3.47 15.02
N LEU A 395 14.89 4.01 14.34
CA LEU A 395 14.68 4.94 13.23
C LEU A 395 13.94 4.28 12.06
N TYR A 396 14.36 3.06 11.68
CA TYR A 396 13.67 2.27 10.65
C TYR A 396 12.20 1.99 11.02
N ASP A 397 11.95 1.60 12.27
CA ASP A 397 10.61 1.31 12.78
C ASP A 397 9.71 2.54 12.79
N LEU A 398 10.28 3.71 13.11
CA LEU A 398 9.54 4.97 13.03
C LEU A 398 9.16 5.32 11.58
N ASP A 399 10.05 5.06 10.61
CA ASP A 399 9.72 5.20 9.19
C ASP A 399 8.61 4.23 8.74
N ARG A 400 8.65 2.96 9.19
CA ARG A 400 7.58 1.98 8.92
C ARG A 400 6.25 2.41 9.55
N ALA A 401 6.27 2.92 10.79
CA ALA A 401 5.10 3.43 11.47
C ALA A 401 4.47 4.63 10.73
N ILE A 402 5.30 5.58 10.26
CA ILE A 402 4.87 6.70 9.41
C ILE A 402 4.19 6.19 8.13
N ASP A 403 4.79 5.20 7.46
CA ASP A 403 4.22 4.61 6.25
C ASP A 403 2.86 3.94 6.51
N ARG A 404 2.67 3.30 7.68
CA ARG A 404 1.37 2.77 8.11
C ARG A 404 0.34 3.88 8.30
N TYR A 405 0.70 4.98 8.97
CA TYR A 405 -0.20 6.13 9.12
C TYR A 405 -0.61 6.70 7.76
N ILE A 406 0.30 6.79 6.80
CA ILE A 406 0.02 7.29 5.45
C ILE A 406 -0.93 6.37 4.68
N ALA A 407 -0.86 5.05 4.88
CA ALA A 407 -1.72 4.10 4.19
C ALA A 407 -3.22 4.30 4.50
N ASP A 408 -3.54 4.83 5.69
CA ASP A 408 -4.89 5.24 6.11
C ASP A 408 -5.97 4.16 5.84
N VAL A 409 -5.65 2.94 6.28
CA VAL A 409 -6.54 1.76 6.27
C VAL A 409 -6.99 1.49 7.71
N ASP A 410 -8.19 0.94 7.90
CA ASP A 410 -8.84 0.75 9.21
C ASP A 410 -7.93 0.11 10.29
N ASP A 411 -7.01 -0.79 9.90
CA ASP A 411 -6.10 -1.50 10.82
C ASP A 411 -4.68 -0.91 10.89
N ALA A 412 -4.41 0.17 10.15
CA ALA A 412 -3.04 0.64 9.92
C ALA A 412 -2.42 1.27 11.18
N THR A 413 -3.21 2.03 11.95
CA THR A 413 -2.79 2.58 13.25
C THR A 413 -2.54 1.47 14.28
N GLN A 414 -3.34 0.41 14.25
CA GLN A 414 -3.21 -0.75 15.14
C GLN A 414 -1.92 -1.51 14.85
N ARG A 415 -1.59 -1.71 13.58
CA ARG A 415 -0.29 -2.27 13.18
C ARG A 415 0.86 -1.34 13.54
N ALA A 416 0.67 -0.02 13.45
CA ALA A 416 1.71 0.95 13.80
C ALA A 416 2.06 0.92 15.30
N ALA A 417 1.11 0.57 16.18
CA ALA A 417 1.34 0.42 17.61
C ALA A 417 2.42 -0.62 17.96
N ALA A 418 2.60 -1.65 17.12
CA ALA A 418 3.68 -2.63 17.29
C ALA A 418 5.08 -1.98 17.32
N PHE A 419 5.30 -0.94 16.50
CA PHE A 419 6.56 -0.17 16.53
C PHE A 419 6.68 0.69 17.80
N GLY A 420 5.55 1.15 18.36
CA GLY A 420 5.50 1.85 19.63
C GLY A 420 5.96 0.98 20.80
N VAL A 421 5.53 -0.28 20.84
CA VAL A 421 5.97 -1.27 21.85
C VAL A 421 7.49 -1.46 21.80
N MET A 422 8.07 -1.54 20.60
CA MET A 422 9.53 -1.65 20.44
C MET A 422 10.26 -0.42 21.00
N MET A 423 9.78 0.78 20.74
CA MET A 423 10.38 2.03 21.25
C MET A 423 10.22 2.17 22.77
N ARG A 424 9.07 1.75 23.32
CA ARG A 424 8.82 1.68 24.76
C ARG A 424 9.81 0.73 25.44
N LEU A 425 9.99 -0.47 24.88
CA LEU A 425 10.94 -1.46 25.37
C LEU A 425 12.39 -0.97 25.38
N VAL A 426 12.79 -0.08 24.47
CA VAL A 426 14.14 0.49 24.46
C VAL A 426 14.28 1.61 25.50
N THR A 427 13.19 2.27 25.89
CA THR A 427 13.23 3.44 26.80
C THR A 427 12.90 3.14 28.26
N ASP A 428 12.09 2.12 28.54
CA ASP A 428 11.60 1.82 29.90
C ASP A 428 12.18 0.51 30.47
N ILE A 429 13.41 0.17 30.06
CA ILE A 429 14.08 -1.08 30.43
C ILE A 429 14.20 -1.25 31.95
N GLY A 430 14.45 -0.15 32.68
CA GLY A 430 14.57 -0.15 34.13
C GLY A 430 13.29 -0.52 34.90
N VAL A 431 12.12 -0.49 34.25
CA VAL A 431 10.84 -0.90 34.88
C VAL A 431 10.77 -2.43 35.04
N PHE A 432 11.40 -3.18 34.13
CA PHE A 432 11.36 -4.65 34.14
C PHE A 432 12.32 -5.30 35.14
N ASP A 433 13.22 -4.53 35.77
CA ASP A 433 14.20 -5.04 36.74
C ASP A 433 13.55 -5.33 38.11
N GLY A 434 12.40 -4.70 38.42
CA GLY A 434 11.65 -4.90 39.67
C GLY A 434 10.93 -6.25 39.78
N ASP A 435 10.44 -6.79 38.66
CA ASP A 435 9.70 -8.06 38.59
C ASP A 435 10.56 -9.26 38.14
N ALA A 436 11.85 -9.04 37.93
CA ALA A 436 12.82 -10.07 37.54
C ALA A 436 12.88 -11.26 38.53
N GLN A 437 12.47 -11.07 39.79
CA GLN A 437 12.39 -12.15 40.79
C GLN A 437 11.22 -13.12 40.57
N VAL A 438 10.12 -12.71 39.93
CA VAL A 438 8.96 -13.59 39.68
C VAL A 438 9.14 -14.40 38.38
N MET A 439 9.94 -13.91 37.43
CA MET A 439 10.20 -14.56 36.13
C MET A 439 11.52 -15.36 36.06
N ASP A 440 12.19 -15.54 37.22
CA ASP A 440 13.56 -16.02 37.40
C ASP A 440 13.83 -17.50 37.00
N SER A 441 12.81 -18.27 36.62
CA SER A 441 12.95 -19.70 36.29
C SER A 441 13.24 -20.00 34.80
N ARG A 442 13.27 -18.99 33.91
CA ARG A 442 13.32 -19.17 32.45
C ARG A 442 14.62 -18.62 31.86
N GLY A 443 15.67 -19.43 31.79
CA GLY A 443 17.05 -19.03 31.43
C GLY A 443 17.27 -18.26 30.11
N ARG A 444 16.31 -18.27 29.16
CA ARG A 444 16.35 -17.45 27.93
C ARG A 444 15.89 -16.02 28.15
N TRP A 445 14.94 -15.80 29.06
CA TRP A 445 14.48 -14.47 29.46
C TRP A 445 15.53 -13.72 30.27
N ARG A 446 16.33 -14.40 31.12
CA ARG A 446 17.52 -13.79 31.73
C ARG A 446 18.53 -13.31 30.69
N GLN A 447 18.75 -14.06 29.61
CA GLN A 447 19.65 -13.61 28.54
C GLN A 447 19.07 -12.40 27.80
N ILE A 448 17.77 -12.40 27.50
CA ILE A 448 17.08 -11.27 26.88
C ILE A 448 17.12 -10.04 27.79
N VAL A 449 16.79 -10.17 29.08
CA VAL A 449 16.86 -9.08 30.08
C VAL A 449 18.29 -8.62 30.34
N GLN A 450 19.29 -9.50 30.27
CA GLN A 450 20.71 -9.10 30.36
C GLN A 450 21.20 -8.37 29.10
N LEU A 451 20.71 -8.76 27.91
CA LEU A 451 20.98 -8.07 26.65
C LEU A 451 20.27 -6.72 26.61
N ILE A 452 19.00 -6.68 27.05
CA ILE A 452 18.17 -5.47 27.11
C ILE A 452 18.64 -4.54 28.24
N GLY A 453 19.01 -5.04 29.41
CA GLY A 453 19.55 -4.23 30.52
C GLY A 453 20.85 -3.50 30.16
N ARG A 454 21.59 -3.96 29.15
CA ARG A 454 22.72 -3.22 28.57
C ARG A 454 22.32 -2.13 27.59
N LEU A 455 21.07 -2.13 27.11
CA LEU A 455 20.53 -1.11 26.22
C LEU A 455 20.09 0.15 26.98
N ASP A 456 19.91 0.10 28.30
CA ASP A 456 19.67 1.30 29.10
C ASP A 456 20.84 2.30 28.93
N VAL A 457 22.07 1.77 28.83
CA VAL A 457 23.30 2.50 28.49
C VAL A 457 23.21 3.26 27.16
N CYS A 458 22.35 2.83 26.23
CA CYS A 458 22.18 3.50 24.94
C CYS A 458 21.41 4.81 25.05
N THR A 459 20.63 4.97 26.11
CA THR A 459 19.83 6.18 26.40
C THR A 459 20.27 6.89 27.67
N GLU A 460 21.04 6.23 28.54
CA GLU A 460 21.58 6.76 29.79
C GLU A 460 22.49 7.97 29.50
N GLY A 461 22.18 9.12 30.13
CA GLY A 461 22.88 10.39 29.90
C GLY A 461 22.44 11.14 28.63
N HIS A 462 21.48 10.61 27.87
CA HIS A 462 20.92 11.23 26.68
C HIS A 462 19.41 11.44 26.81
N ASP A 463 18.98 12.24 27.79
CA ASP A 463 17.57 12.58 28.07
C ASP A 463 16.79 13.03 26.82
N THR A 464 17.48 13.70 25.89
CA THR A 464 16.88 14.12 24.62
C THR A 464 16.57 12.98 23.67
N LEU A 465 17.41 11.93 23.62
CA LEU A 465 17.20 10.76 22.77
C LEU A 465 16.09 9.87 23.36
N ALA A 466 16.17 9.58 24.66
CA ALA A 466 15.13 8.88 25.39
C ALA A 466 13.78 9.58 25.25
N GLY A 467 13.74 10.91 25.45
CA GLY A 467 12.50 11.69 25.32
C GLY A 467 11.89 11.68 23.91
N VAL A 468 12.71 11.55 22.85
CA VAL A 468 12.22 11.45 21.47
C VAL A 468 11.61 10.08 21.18
N LEU A 469 12.27 9.01 21.65
CA LEU A 469 11.75 7.64 21.52
C LEU A 469 10.48 7.45 22.35
N HIS A 470 10.49 7.93 23.60
CA HIS A 470 9.35 7.87 24.50
C HIS A 470 8.14 8.61 23.93
N ARG A 471 8.32 9.83 23.43
CA ARG A 471 7.23 10.58 22.76
C ARG A 471 6.71 9.88 21.51
N SER A 472 7.58 9.22 20.75
CA SER A 472 7.16 8.46 19.57
C SER A 472 6.35 7.22 19.97
N ALA A 473 6.80 6.51 21.01
CA ALA A 473 6.07 5.38 21.60
C ALA A 473 4.70 5.81 22.13
N GLU A 474 4.65 6.91 22.90
CA GLU A 474 3.43 7.50 23.43
C GLU A 474 2.42 7.72 22.30
N VAL A 475 2.78 8.49 21.26
CA VAL A 475 1.88 8.75 20.13
C VAL A 475 1.38 7.48 19.43
N LEU A 476 2.23 6.45 19.31
CA LEU A 476 1.85 5.18 18.67
C LEU A 476 0.93 4.32 19.54
N LEU A 477 0.97 4.49 20.87
CA LEU A 477 0.25 3.66 21.84
C LEU A 477 -0.98 4.36 22.43
N THR A 478 -1.01 5.70 22.49
CA THR A 478 -2.12 6.52 23.04
C THR A 478 -3.50 6.15 22.49
N PRO A 479 -3.70 5.83 21.19
CA PRO A 479 -5.03 5.47 20.68
C PRO A 479 -5.65 4.24 21.37
N TYR A 480 -4.86 3.46 22.10
CA TYR A 480 -5.27 2.23 22.77
C TYR A 480 -5.38 2.38 24.30
N GLY A 481 -5.31 3.62 24.81
CA GLY A 481 -5.55 3.97 26.20
C GLY A 481 -4.36 3.82 27.14
N ASP A 482 -4.59 4.06 28.43
CA ASP A 482 -3.64 3.86 29.54
C ASP A 482 -3.46 2.35 29.84
N LEU A 483 -3.23 1.54 28.80
CA LEU A 483 -2.75 0.18 29.00
C LEU A 483 -1.42 0.27 29.74
N ASP A 484 -1.28 -0.48 30.83
CA ASP A 484 0.03 -0.64 31.44
C ASP A 484 0.86 -1.55 30.54
N TRP A 485 1.59 -0.95 29.60
CA TRP A 485 2.44 -1.64 28.64
C TRP A 485 3.61 -2.40 29.29
N ALA A 486 3.80 -2.26 30.62
CA ALA A 486 4.69 -3.13 31.39
C ALA A 486 4.06 -4.50 31.70
N GLU A 487 2.73 -4.61 31.66
CA GLU A 487 2.00 -5.84 31.94
C GLU A 487 1.49 -6.51 30.65
N ARG A 488 1.42 -7.84 30.69
CA ARG A 488 0.85 -8.64 29.59
C ARG A 488 -0.67 -8.44 29.57
N PRO A 489 -1.32 -8.37 28.39
CA PRO A 489 -2.77 -8.33 28.31
C PRO A 489 -3.39 -9.56 29.02
N PRO A 490 -4.51 -9.38 29.73
CA PRO A 490 -5.26 -10.47 30.36
C PRO A 490 -5.51 -11.60 29.37
N ALA A 491 -5.59 -12.85 29.85
CA ALA A 491 -5.82 -14.01 28.99
C ALA A 491 -7.10 -13.90 28.15
N GLU A 492 -8.13 -13.23 28.67
CA GLU A 492 -9.40 -12.98 27.99
C GLU A 492 -9.27 -12.03 26.79
N ASP A 493 -8.29 -11.12 26.82
CA ASP A 493 -8.05 -10.12 25.77
C ASP A 493 -7.05 -10.62 24.71
N GLN A 494 -6.39 -11.76 24.93
CA GLN A 494 -5.37 -12.27 24.00
C GLN A 494 -5.92 -12.66 22.63
N ASP A 495 -7.23 -12.90 22.52
CA ASP A 495 -7.90 -13.17 21.25
C ASP A 495 -8.49 -11.90 20.60
N ASP A 496 -8.28 -10.72 21.19
CA ASP A 496 -8.70 -9.46 20.59
C ASP A 496 -8.00 -9.25 19.23
N PRO A 497 -8.73 -8.89 18.15
CA PRO A 497 -8.17 -8.56 16.85
C PRO A 497 -7.00 -7.57 16.90
N PHE A 498 -7.02 -6.61 17.83
CA PHE A 498 -5.97 -5.63 18.03
C PHE A 498 -4.62 -6.30 18.37
N TRP A 499 -4.59 -7.16 19.38
CA TRP A 499 -3.37 -7.87 19.79
C TRP A 499 -2.92 -8.87 18.72
N GLN A 500 -3.85 -9.48 17.97
CA GLN A 500 -3.50 -10.33 16.82
C GLN A 500 -2.80 -9.53 15.71
N LEU A 501 -3.31 -8.34 15.36
CA LEU A 501 -2.72 -7.49 14.34
C LEU A 501 -1.31 -7.02 14.72
N MET A 502 -1.10 -6.58 15.96
CA MET A 502 0.24 -6.20 16.44
C MET A 502 1.21 -7.38 16.43
N ARG A 503 0.79 -8.57 16.90
CA ARG A 503 1.63 -9.77 16.84
C ARG A 503 2.01 -10.15 15.42
N SER A 504 1.05 -10.04 14.48
CA SER A 504 1.33 -10.29 13.06
C SER A 504 2.38 -9.32 12.52
N GLU A 505 2.35 -8.05 12.94
CA GLU A 505 3.32 -7.04 12.52
C GLU A 505 4.71 -7.30 13.11
N LEU A 506 4.80 -7.62 14.40
CA LEU A 506 6.05 -8.00 15.06
C LEU A 506 6.67 -9.27 14.43
N CYS A 507 5.82 -10.21 14.00
CA CYS A 507 6.29 -11.39 13.26
C CYS A 507 6.86 -11.04 11.89
N ASN A 508 6.24 -10.13 11.15
CA ASN A 508 6.78 -9.66 9.89
C ASN A 508 8.13 -8.96 10.10
N GLN A 509 8.24 -8.08 11.09
CA GLN A 509 9.51 -7.44 11.44
C GLN A 509 10.61 -8.45 11.78
N ARG A 510 10.27 -9.50 12.52
CA ARG A 510 11.23 -10.56 12.85
C ARG A 510 11.72 -11.28 11.61
N ARG A 511 10.82 -11.64 10.70
CA ARG A 511 11.17 -12.30 9.44
C ARG A 511 12.06 -11.41 8.57
N ASP A 512 11.74 -10.12 8.50
CA ASP A 512 12.52 -9.15 7.74
C ASP A 512 13.93 -8.99 8.34
N GLU A 513 14.05 -8.86 9.66
CA GLU A 513 15.36 -8.77 10.34
C GLU A 513 16.20 -10.05 10.20
N GLU A 514 15.59 -11.24 10.24
CA GLU A 514 16.27 -12.51 9.96
C GLU A 514 16.82 -12.53 8.52
N HIS A 515 16.03 -12.08 7.54
CA HIS A 515 16.46 -12.00 6.13
C HIS A 515 17.58 -10.97 5.91
N TRP A 516 17.45 -9.78 6.49
CA TRP A 516 18.45 -8.71 6.41
C TRP A 516 19.76 -9.10 7.09
N PHE A 517 19.69 -9.84 8.18
CA PHE A 517 20.86 -10.37 8.85
C PHE A 517 21.63 -11.36 7.97
N GLU A 518 20.96 -12.31 7.31
CA GLU A 518 21.62 -13.27 6.41
C GLU A 518 22.37 -12.54 5.29
N PHE A 519 21.73 -11.53 4.70
CA PHE A 519 22.34 -10.71 3.67
C PHE A 519 23.54 -9.89 4.19
N ALA A 520 23.37 -9.19 5.32
CA ALA A 520 24.43 -8.39 5.91
C ALA A 520 25.63 -9.24 6.37
N ALA A 521 25.38 -10.45 6.87
CA ALA A 521 26.42 -11.40 7.25
C ALA A 521 27.25 -11.86 6.04
N ALA A 522 26.63 -12.01 4.86
CA ALA A 522 27.34 -12.36 3.64
C ALA A 522 28.21 -11.20 3.10
N MET A 523 27.78 -9.94 3.32
CA MET A 523 28.48 -8.74 2.85
C MET A 523 29.44 -8.11 3.86
N SER A 524 29.49 -8.60 5.10
CA SER A 524 30.34 -8.05 6.15
C SER A 524 31.61 -8.89 6.32
N PRO A 525 32.79 -8.42 5.87
CA PRO A 525 34.07 -9.07 6.18
C PRO A 525 34.53 -8.84 7.64
N GLY A 526 33.69 -8.25 8.49
CA GLY A 526 34.05 -7.64 9.77
C GLY A 526 34.45 -8.61 10.90
N CYS A 527 35.22 -8.08 11.85
CA CYS A 527 35.67 -8.77 13.07
C CYS A 527 34.64 -8.73 14.23
N ILE A 528 33.52 -8.03 14.06
CA ILE A 528 32.46 -7.92 15.06
C ILE A 528 31.49 -9.08 14.90
N ASP A 529 31.09 -9.68 16.02
CA ASP A 529 30.08 -10.74 16.05
C ASP A 529 28.69 -10.17 15.72
N LEU A 530 28.37 -10.09 14.43
CA LEU A 530 27.06 -9.62 13.94
C LEU A 530 25.92 -10.44 14.53
N ARG A 531 26.16 -11.72 14.88
CA ARG A 531 25.17 -12.59 15.50
C ARG A 531 24.75 -12.07 16.86
N ARG A 532 25.69 -11.58 17.66
CA ARG A 532 25.40 -10.95 18.95
C ARG A 532 24.53 -9.69 18.79
N LEU A 533 24.78 -8.88 17.76
CA LEU A 533 23.96 -7.69 17.46
C LEU A 533 22.54 -8.09 17.03
N HIS A 534 22.43 -9.13 16.19
CA HIS A 534 21.15 -9.67 15.76
C HIS A 534 20.36 -10.30 16.91
N ASP A 535 21.01 -11.06 17.80
CA ASP A 535 20.40 -11.64 18.99
C ASP A 535 19.78 -10.58 19.91
N ALA A 536 20.34 -9.35 19.95
CA ALA A 536 19.74 -8.23 20.67
C ALA A 536 18.40 -7.79 20.06
N ILE A 537 18.32 -7.64 18.74
CA ILE A 537 17.07 -7.29 18.03
C ILE A 537 16.03 -8.40 18.14
N ILE A 538 16.43 -9.65 17.95
CA ILE A 538 15.54 -10.81 18.11
C ILE A 538 15.05 -10.92 19.56
N GLY A 539 15.90 -10.59 20.54
CA GLY A 539 15.53 -10.48 21.94
C GLY A 539 14.46 -9.41 22.18
N LEU A 540 14.66 -8.20 21.65
CA LEU A 540 13.68 -7.11 21.74
C LEU A 540 12.34 -7.47 21.09
N LEU A 541 12.38 -8.03 19.88
CA LEU A 541 11.17 -8.50 19.19
C LEU A 541 10.48 -9.60 19.99
N GLY A 542 11.23 -10.55 20.55
CA GLY A 542 10.68 -11.58 21.44
C GLY A 542 10.00 -11.02 22.69
N ALA A 543 10.58 -9.97 23.29
CA ALA A 543 9.99 -9.27 24.41
C ALA A 543 8.71 -8.51 24.01
N ALA A 544 8.71 -7.80 22.88
CA ALA A 544 7.51 -7.12 22.36
C ALA A 544 6.38 -8.10 22.05
N MET A 545 6.74 -9.24 21.45
CA MET A 545 5.82 -10.33 21.20
C MET A 545 5.22 -10.86 22.51
N TYR A 546 6.02 -11.05 23.55
CA TYR A 546 5.52 -11.48 24.85
C TYR A 546 4.55 -10.48 25.48
N LEU A 547 4.89 -9.18 25.47
CA LEU A 547 4.04 -8.11 25.98
C LEU A 547 2.73 -7.95 25.20
N THR A 548 2.70 -8.37 23.94
CA THR A 548 1.46 -8.40 23.13
C THR A 548 0.67 -9.70 23.29
N GLY A 549 0.97 -10.49 24.33
CA GLY A 549 0.23 -11.68 24.69
C GLY A 549 0.59 -12.94 23.91
N SER A 550 1.69 -12.95 23.17
CA SER A 550 2.17 -14.17 22.50
C SER A 550 3.02 -15.02 23.45
N GLY A 551 2.69 -16.30 23.52
CA GLY A 551 3.35 -17.27 24.39
C GLY A 551 2.37 -17.80 25.43
N GLN A 552 1.80 -18.98 25.19
CA GLN A 552 1.26 -19.74 26.29
C GLN A 552 2.41 -20.10 27.22
N ASP A 553 2.21 -19.90 28.52
CA ASP A 553 2.94 -20.69 29.49
C ASP A 553 2.46 -22.12 29.28
N ASP A 554 3.36 -23.05 28.96
CA ASP A 554 2.95 -24.45 29.02
C ASP A 554 2.48 -24.78 30.46
N VAL A 555 1.81 -25.90 30.65
CA VAL A 555 1.32 -26.36 31.97
C VAL A 555 2.44 -26.49 33.02
N GLN A 556 3.72 -26.38 32.61
CA GLN A 556 4.92 -26.42 33.44
C GLN A 556 5.64 -25.06 33.54
N GLY A 557 5.04 -23.96 33.07
CA GLY A 557 5.61 -22.61 33.12
C GLY A 557 6.82 -22.43 32.20
N ARG A 558 6.95 -23.21 31.13
CA ARG A 558 7.98 -22.99 30.10
C ARG A 558 7.42 -22.05 29.02
N PRO A 559 8.21 -21.05 28.57
CA PRO A 559 7.79 -20.21 27.46
C PRO A 559 7.78 -21.07 26.20
N VAL A 560 6.58 -21.36 25.70
CA VAL A 560 6.41 -21.93 24.35
C VAL A 560 7.10 -20.96 23.40
N ARG A 561 7.95 -21.48 22.48
CA ARG A 561 8.48 -20.64 21.39
C ARG A 561 7.27 -19.97 20.77
N VAL A 562 7.22 -18.65 20.84
CA VAL A 562 6.31 -17.90 19.99
C VAL A 562 6.82 -18.11 18.58
N ALA A 563 6.31 -19.16 17.95
CA ALA A 563 6.48 -19.36 16.54
C ALA A 563 5.66 -18.24 15.92
N CYS A 564 6.34 -17.40 15.15
CA CYS A 564 5.67 -16.79 14.01
C CYS A 564 5.32 -17.95 13.11
N GLU A 565 4.20 -18.61 13.40
CA GLU A 565 3.65 -19.59 12.50
C GLU A 565 3.57 -18.85 11.17
N THR A 566 4.25 -19.38 10.18
CA THR A 566 3.88 -19.07 8.82
C THR A 566 2.43 -19.49 8.75
N GLU A 567 1.51 -18.53 8.79
CA GLU A 567 0.29 -18.70 8.04
C GLU A 567 0.78 -19.09 6.66
N ASP A 568 0.87 -20.40 6.41
CA ASP A 568 0.66 -20.92 5.07
C ASP A 568 -0.63 -20.23 4.70
N ALA A 569 -0.51 -19.17 3.91
CA ALA A 569 -1.64 -18.52 3.30
C ALA A 569 -2.36 -19.68 2.65
N THR A 570 -3.44 -20.14 3.29
CA THR A 570 -4.36 -21.09 2.72
C THR A 570 -5.03 -20.25 1.67
N ILE A 571 -4.33 -20.08 0.54
CA ILE A 571 -4.88 -19.56 -0.70
C ILE A 571 -6.16 -20.36 -0.82
N PRO A 572 -7.34 -19.71 -0.70
CA PRO A 572 -8.58 -20.43 -0.77
C PRO A 572 -8.51 -21.20 -2.06
N ALA A 573 -8.61 -22.52 -1.97
CA ALA A 573 -8.58 -23.39 -3.12
C ALA A 573 -9.49 -22.76 -4.18
N HIS A 574 -8.92 -22.22 -5.25
CA HIS A 574 -9.70 -21.78 -6.39
C HIS A 574 -10.62 -22.97 -6.74
N TYR A 575 -11.90 -22.72 -7.03
CA TYR A 575 -12.94 -23.76 -7.15
C TYR A 575 -12.52 -24.98 -7.99
N GLU A 576 -11.58 -24.82 -8.93
CA GLU A 576 -10.95 -25.88 -9.73
C GLU A 576 -10.14 -26.87 -8.87
N THR A 577 -9.34 -26.41 -7.91
CA THR A 577 -8.65 -27.29 -6.92
C THR A 577 -9.62 -27.96 -5.94
N SER A 578 -10.84 -27.45 -5.76
CA SER A 578 -11.84 -28.08 -4.90
C SER A 578 -12.41 -29.36 -5.53
N LEU A 579 -12.60 -29.40 -6.85
CA LEU A 579 -13.12 -30.59 -7.54
C LEU A 579 -12.07 -31.70 -7.63
N ASP A 580 -10.81 -31.37 -7.88
CA ASP A 580 -9.73 -32.36 -7.85
C ASP A 580 -9.48 -32.87 -6.43
N SER A 581 -9.54 -31.98 -5.43
CA SER A 581 -9.45 -32.41 -4.03
C SER A 581 -10.67 -33.26 -3.62
N PHE A 582 -11.86 -32.97 -4.14
CA PHE A 582 -13.08 -33.77 -3.92
C PHE A 582 -12.95 -35.13 -4.61
N ALA A 583 -12.51 -35.17 -5.86
CA ALA A 583 -12.26 -36.41 -6.59
C ALA A 583 -11.20 -37.28 -5.91
N PHE A 584 -10.09 -36.69 -5.43
CA PHE A 584 -9.03 -37.42 -4.72
C PHE A 584 -9.44 -37.90 -3.32
N ARG A 585 -10.34 -37.21 -2.63
CA ARG A 585 -10.78 -37.57 -1.28
C ARG A 585 -11.95 -38.55 -1.25
N TYR A 586 -12.78 -38.55 -2.30
CA TYR A 586 -14.08 -39.22 -2.27
C TYR A 586 -14.27 -40.26 -3.36
N LEU A 587 -13.40 -40.32 -4.37
CA LEU A 587 -13.40 -41.38 -5.38
C LEU A 587 -12.21 -42.32 -5.15
N ASP A 588 -12.48 -43.62 -5.26
CA ASP A 588 -11.40 -44.60 -5.31
C ASP A 588 -10.62 -44.50 -6.64
N ARG A 589 -9.55 -45.30 -6.80
CA ARG A 589 -8.72 -45.32 -8.02
C ARG A 589 -9.51 -45.71 -9.29
N GLN A 590 -10.77 -46.13 -9.17
CA GLN A 590 -11.66 -46.53 -10.25
C GLN A 590 -12.77 -45.50 -10.50
N GLY A 591 -12.79 -44.38 -9.77
CA GLY A 591 -13.78 -43.31 -9.94
C GLY A 591 -15.12 -43.58 -9.25
N GLN A 592 -15.19 -44.54 -8.31
CA GLN A 592 -16.41 -44.86 -7.54
C GLN A 592 -16.36 -44.17 -6.17
N VAL A 593 -17.52 -43.71 -5.68
CA VAL A 593 -17.63 -43.03 -4.37
C VAL A 593 -17.32 -44.03 -3.24
N ASP A 594 -16.42 -43.67 -2.31
CA ASP A 594 -16.03 -44.52 -1.17
C ASP A 594 -17.28 -44.98 -0.38
N PRO A 595 -17.58 -46.29 -0.30
CA PRO A 595 -18.77 -46.81 0.36
C PRO A 595 -18.81 -46.56 1.88
N ASN A 596 -17.71 -46.15 2.51
CA ASN A 596 -17.66 -45.76 3.92
C ASN A 596 -18.12 -44.32 4.19
N PHE A 597 -18.57 -43.59 3.16
CA PHE A 597 -19.01 -42.20 3.29
C PHE A 597 -20.17 -42.02 4.28
N ALA A 598 -21.14 -42.92 4.28
CA ALA A 598 -22.33 -42.81 5.14
C ALA A 598 -22.05 -43.06 6.64
N THR A 599 -20.93 -43.69 6.99
CA THR A 599 -20.62 -44.11 8.36
C THR A 599 -19.64 -43.18 9.09
N ARG A 600 -18.93 -42.30 8.38
CA ARG A 600 -17.96 -41.35 9.00
C ARG A 600 -18.54 -39.99 9.38
N ASN A 601 -19.73 -39.64 8.90
CA ASN A 601 -20.40 -38.36 9.18
C ASN A 601 -21.66 -38.54 10.06
N ARG A 602 -21.63 -39.47 11.01
CA ARG A 602 -22.59 -39.55 12.12
C ARG A 602 -21.89 -39.38 13.46
#